data_AF-A0A3P9NSE2-F1
#
_entry.id   AF-A0A3P9NSE2-F1
#
_cell.length_a   1.000
_cell.length_b   1.000
_cell.length_c   1.000
_cell.angle_alpha   90.00
_cell.angle_beta   90.00
_cell.angle_gamma   90.00
#
_symmetry.space_group_name_H-M   'P 1'
#
loop_
_entity.id
_entity.type
_entity.pdbx_description
1 polymer ?
#
loop_
_entity_poly.entity_id
_entity_poly.type
_entity_poly.pdbx_seq_one_letter_code
_entity_poly.pdbx_strand_id
1 'polypeptide(L)'
;MYLLVLMLHREKINQLLESYTQVWKKNEDNHFEFRTRLSLKCNGFDDVIITQTNTPLGSRLPYDGERTRFLEVKAEHFKHFFQGHPFSNKTKKTCAVVGNGGILTNSSCGKAIDSAQFVIRCCDCKPKYIHTKVSKSIFLTLRHSFLKLSFSQMSYYCRYGSLLEHRRMFAESLCQYGEAMLLLPAFSYRINTASSLRASYTIDDFRIPIQPVFINPKYLQSLALFWGSLGLKARRLTTGIMMTSMALELCDNVDLYGFWPFGVHPQSFQYLTHHYYDDGKLKKGFHSMSDEFKLLLQLHNQGVLKLHLGECGLDE
;
A
#
# COMPACT_ATOMS: atom_id res chain seq x y z
N MET A 1 -35.29 3.20 14.42
CA MET A 1 -34.12 3.99 13.90
C MET A 1 -32.99 3.10 13.41
N TYR A 2 -32.51 2.11 14.18
CA TYR A 2 -31.41 1.21 13.79
C TYR A 2 -31.68 0.37 12.53
N LEU A 3 -32.87 -0.24 12.43
CA LEU A 3 -33.30 -0.99 11.24
C LEU A 3 -33.32 -0.13 9.96
N LEU A 4 -33.80 1.12 10.06
CA LEU A 4 -33.87 2.04 8.94
C LEU A 4 -32.47 2.41 8.41
N VAL A 5 -31.52 2.63 9.32
CA VAL A 5 -30.11 2.93 8.97
C VAL A 5 -29.45 1.73 8.30
N LEU A 6 -29.67 0.51 8.81
CA LEU A 6 -29.18 -0.72 8.18
C LEU A 6 -29.79 -0.95 6.79
N MET A 7 -31.09 -0.69 6.61
CA MET A 7 -31.76 -0.80 5.31
C MET A 7 -31.16 0.18 4.28
N LEU A 8 -30.95 1.44 4.67
CA LEU A 8 -30.31 2.44 3.80
C LEU A 8 -28.85 2.09 3.45
N HIS A 9 -28.10 1.49 4.39
CA HIS A 9 -26.76 0.99 4.11
C HIS A 9 -26.79 -0.19 3.13
N ARG A 10 -27.73 -1.11 3.32
CA ARG A 10 -27.93 -2.26 2.43
C ARG A 10 -28.27 -1.82 1.01
N GLU A 11 -29.21 -0.89 0.82
CA GLU A 11 -29.58 -0.37 -0.51
C GLU A 11 -28.38 0.24 -1.24
N LYS A 12 -27.60 1.09 -0.55
CA LYS A 12 -26.41 1.72 -1.15
C LYS A 12 -25.31 0.73 -1.50
N ILE A 13 -25.08 -0.27 -0.65
CA ILE A 13 -24.10 -1.34 -0.91
C ILE A 13 -24.55 -2.19 -2.08
N ASN A 14 -25.83 -2.56 -2.12
CA ASN A 14 -26.39 -3.33 -3.23
C ASN A 14 -26.26 -2.57 -4.54
N GLN A 15 -26.66 -1.29 -4.59
CA GLN A 15 -26.50 -0.43 -5.78
C GLN A 15 -25.03 -0.32 -6.23
N LEU A 16 -24.10 -0.20 -5.29
CA LEU A 16 -22.67 -0.17 -5.60
C LEU A 16 -22.19 -1.49 -6.22
N LEU A 17 -22.69 -2.61 -5.71
CA LEU A 17 -22.29 -3.96 -6.11
C LEU A 17 -23.16 -4.56 -7.22
N GLU A 18 -24.20 -3.88 -7.71
CA GLU A 18 -24.97 -4.28 -8.89
C GLU A 18 -24.04 -4.50 -10.10
N SER A 19 -23.00 -3.68 -10.21
CA SER A 19 -21.99 -3.81 -11.25
C SER A 19 -20.88 -4.81 -10.93
N TYR A 20 -20.79 -5.34 -9.70
CA TYR A 20 -19.68 -6.20 -9.29
C TYR A 20 -19.78 -7.57 -9.96
N THR A 21 -18.78 -7.88 -10.79
CA THR A 21 -18.75 -9.14 -11.56
C THR A 21 -18.34 -10.31 -10.65
N GLN A 22 -19.28 -11.18 -10.28
CA GLN A 22 -18.98 -12.32 -9.39
C GLN A 22 -18.00 -13.33 -10.01
N VAL A 23 -18.17 -13.64 -11.31
CA VAL A 23 -17.26 -14.51 -12.05
C VAL A 23 -16.25 -13.62 -12.77
N TRP A 24 -15.19 -13.26 -12.06
CA TRP A 24 -14.13 -12.43 -12.61
C TRP A 24 -13.30 -13.19 -13.65
N LYS A 25 -13.08 -12.57 -14.81
CA LYS A 25 -12.16 -13.05 -15.84
C LYS A 25 -11.19 -11.95 -16.20
N LYS A 26 -9.91 -12.29 -16.25
CA LYS A 26 -8.87 -11.37 -16.72
C LYS A 26 -9.10 -10.97 -18.18
N ASN A 27 -8.93 -9.69 -18.46
CA ASN A 27 -8.82 -9.18 -19.81
C ASN A 27 -7.39 -8.68 -20.01
N GLU A 28 -6.59 -9.47 -20.75
CA GLU A 28 -5.17 -9.19 -20.97
C GLU A 28 -4.96 -7.86 -21.72
N ASP A 29 -5.81 -7.55 -22.70
CA ASP A 29 -5.69 -6.32 -23.49
C ASP A 29 -5.96 -5.09 -22.63
N ASN A 30 -7.04 -5.11 -21.83
CA ASN A 30 -7.36 -4.01 -20.92
C ASN A 30 -6.27 -3.83 -19.85
N HIS A 31 -5.75 -4.93 -19.31
CA HIS A 31 -4.64 -4.88 -18.35
C HIS A 31 -3.38 -4.26 -18.98
N PHE A 32 -3.01 -4.73 -20.18
CA PHE A 32 -1.84 -4.24 -20.90
C PHE A 32 -1.98 -2.76 -21.29
N GLU A 33 -3.15 -2.34 -21.79
CA GLU A 33 -3.42 -0.94 -22.12
C GLU A 33 -3.31 -0.05 -20.87
N PHE A 34 -3.94 -0.47 -19.76
CA PHE A 34 -3.89 0.29 -18.52
C PHE A 34 -2.47 0.41 -17.98
N ARG A 35 -1.73 -0.72 -17.94
CA ARG A 35 -0.31 -0.76 -17.55
C ARG A 35 0.54 0.17 -18.40
N THR A 36 0.38 0.12 -19.72
CA THR A 36 1.12 0.97 -20.65
C THR A 36 0.86 2.44 -20.39
N ARG A 37 -0.42 2.84 -20.25
CA ARG A 37 -0.80 4.22 -19.95
C ARG A 37 -0.25 4.70 -18.61
N LEU A 38 -0.31 3.85 -17.58
CA LEU A 38 0.21 4.16 -16.26
C LEU A 38 1.74 4.32 -16.29
N SER A 39 2.46 3.37 -16.88
CA SER A 39 3.93 3.42 -16.98
C SER A 39 4.44 4.55 -17.85
N LEU A 40 3.75 4.93 -18.92
CA LEU A 40 4.10 6.10 -19.72
C LEU A 40 4.00 7.42 -18.93
N LYS A 41 3.17 7.48 -17.88
CA LYS A 41 2.97 8.70 -17.07
C LYS A 41 3.75 8.70 -15.78
N CYS A 42 4.00 7.53 -15.20
CA CYS A 42 4.54 7.40 -13.85
C CYS A 42 5.90 6.72 -13.79
N ASN A 43 6.23 5.87 -14.77
CA ASN A 43 7.45 5.08 -14.86
C ASN A 43 7.80 4.33 -13.55
N GLY A 44 6.87 3.53 -13.03
CA GLY A 44 7.03 2.88 -11.74
C GLY A 44 8.22 1.92 -11.65
N PHE A 45 8.70 1.39 -12.78
CA PHE A 45 9.88 0.53 -12.81
C PHE A 45 11.13 1.26 -12.28
N ASP A 46 11.43 2.45 -12.83
CA ASP A 46 12.61 3.23 -12.44
C ASP A 46 12.33 4.19 -11.27
N ASP A 47 11.08 4.67 -11.16
CA ASP A 47 10.78 5.83 -10.32
C ASP A 47 10.05 5.49 -9.01
N VAL A 48 9.54 4.28 -8.76
CA VAL A 48 8.84 4.01 -7.48
C VAL A 48 9.76 4.19 -6.26
N ILE A 49 11.02 3.74 -6.36
CA ILE A 49 12.01 3.80 -5.30
C ILE A 49 13.08 4.83 -5.64
N ILE A 50 13.52 5.58 -4.65
CA ILE A 50 14.69 6.45 -4.77
C ILE A 50 15.95 5.59 -4.85
N THR A 51 16.69 5.82 -5.94
CA THR A 51 18.00 5.23 -6.18
C THR A 51 19.04 6.33 -6.29
N GLN A 52 20.30 5.97 -6.16
CA GLN A 52 21.40 6.90 -6.43
C GLN A 52 21.41 7.40 -7.88
N THR A 53 20.83 6.63 -8.82
CA THR A 53 20.73 6.98 -10.23
C THR A 53 19.63 8.00 -10.50
N ASN A 54 18.42 7.79 -9.99
CA ASN A 54 17.28 8.68 -10.26
C ASN A 54 17.25 9.93 -9.36
N THR A 55 18.04 9.93 -8.28
CA THR A 55 18.11 11.03 -7.30
C THR A 55 19.58 11.33 -6.95
N PRO A 56 20.34 11.97 -7.87
CA PRO A 56 21.77 12.22 -7.70
C PRO A 56 22.05 13.26 -6.60
N LEU A 57 23.29 13.26 -6.10
CA LEU A 57 23.80 14.25 -5.15
C LEU A 57 23.63 15.68 -5.70
N GLY A 58 23.24 16.62 -4.83
CA GLY A 58 22.96 18.02 -5.18
C GLY A 58 21.60 18.27 -5.85
N SER A 59 20.85 17.21 -6.18
CA SER A 59 19.52 17.38 -6.76
C SER A 59 18.49 17.88 -5.74
N ARG A 60 17.42 18.51 -6.24
CA ARG A 60 16.29 18.97 -5.43
C ARG A 60 15.19 17.90 -5.44
N LEU A 61 14.94 17.32 -4.27
CA LEU A 61 13.93 16.30 -4.05
C LEU A 61 12.68 16.95 -3.43
N PRO A 62 11.54 17.05 -4.15
CA PRO A 62 10.35 17.70 -3.62
C PRO A 62 9.70 16.87 -2.52
N TYR A 63 8.91 17.51 -1.65
CA TYR A 63 8.01 16.80 -0.76
C TYR A 63 6.62 16.67 -1.38
N ASP A 64 6.12 15.46 -1.61
CA ASP A 64 4.85 15.28 -2.33
C ASP A 64 3.61 15.74 -1.53
N GLY A 65 3.69 15.73 -0.19
CA GLY A 65 2.67 16.30 0.70
C GLY A 65 2.86 17.79 1.00
N GLU A 66 4.03 18.37 0.73
CA GLU A 66 4.36 19.79 0.97
C GLU A 66 4.93 20.43 -0.32
N ARG A 67 4.06 20.70 -1.29
CA ARG A 67 4.43 21.06 -2.68
C ARG A 67 5.44 22.20 -2.86
N THR A 68 5.55 23.12 -1.90
CA THR A 68 6.49 24.26 -1.97
C THR A 68 7.85 23.97 -1.33
N ARG A 69 8.01 22.80 -0.69
CA ARG A 69 9.21 22.41 0.03
C ARG A 69 9.96 21.34 -0.75
N PHE A 70 11.28 21.39 -0.65
CA PHE A 70 12.18 20.41 -1.21
C PHE A 70 13.36 20.20 -0.27
N LEU A 71 13.99 19.03 -0.37
CA LEU A 71 15.25 18.70 0.25
C LEU A 71 16.34 18.77 -0.82
N GLU A 72 17.46 19.41 -0.49
CA GLU A 72 18.68 19.26 -1.29
C GLU A 72 19.39 17.96 -0.89
N VAL A 73 19.67 17.11 -1.86
CA VAL A 73 20.28 15.81 -1.62
C VAL A 73 21.76 16.02 -1.27
N LYS A 74 22.11 15.74 -0.02
CA LYS A 74 23.47 15.82 0.53
C LYS A 74 24.05 14.42 0.64
N ALA A 75 25.37 14.32 0.87
CA ALA A 75 26.07 13.05 0.99
C ALA A 75 25.48 12.15 2.09
N GLU A 76 25.04 12.77 3.20
CA GLU A 76 24.37 12.09 4.30
C GLU A 76 23.05 11.43 3.91
N HIS A 77 22.30 12.00 2.95
CA HIS A 77 21.08 11.41 2.41
C HIS A 77 21.41 10.35 1.36
N PHE A 78 22.29 10.72 0.42
CA PHE A 78 22.63 9.95 -0.76
C PHE A 78 23.21 8.56 -0.43
N LYS A 79 24.00 8.45 0.64
CA LYS A 79 24.58 7.17 1.08
C LYS A 79 23.54 6.12 1.49
N HIS A 80 22.31 6.54 1.82
CA HIS A 80 21.21 5.64 2.17
C HIS A 80 20.27 5.34 1.00
N PHE A 81 20.47 5.97 -0.16
CA PHE A 81 19.67 5.67 -1.34
C PHE A 81 20.07 4.32 -1.93
N PHE A 82 19.09 3.61 -2.49
CA PHE A 82 19.30 2.26 -3.01
C PHE A 82 20.33 2.28 -4.15
N GLN A 83 21.26 1.33 -4.10
CA GLN A 83 22.29 1.15 -5.13
C GLN A 83 21.78 0.11 -6.14
N GLY A 84 21.59 0.55 -7.39
CA GLY A 84 21.11 -0.32 -8.47
C GLY A 84 19.61 -0.22 -8.73
N HIS A 85 19.09 -1.18 -9.51
CA HIS A 85 17.70 -1.20 -9.92
C HIS A 85 16.84 -1.97 -8.90
N PRO A 86 15.79 -1.37 -8.32
CA PRO A 86 15.03 -1.96 -7.21
C PRO A 86 14.26 -3.23 -7.59
N PHE A 87 13.99 -3.40 -8.88
CA PHE A 87 13.28 -4.54 -9.43
C PHE A 87 14.13 -5.22 -10.51
N SER A 88 14.10 -6.54 -10.59
CA SER A 88 14.65 -7.25 -11.76
C SER A 88 13.90 -6.85 -13.03
N ASN A 89 14.55 -6.83 -14.20
CA ASN A 89 13.90 -6.62 -15.53
C ASN A 89 12.80 -7.65 -15.88
N LYS A 90 12.50 -8.61 -14.99
CA LYS A 90 11.43 -9.58 -15.13
C LYS A 90 10.18 -9.09 -14.41
N THR A 91 9.08 -9.04 -15.13
CA THR A 91 7.74 -8.85 -14.55
C THR A 91 7.43 -9.98 -13.57
N LYS A 92 6.65 -9.67 -12.53
CA LYS A 92 6.15 -10.68 -11.59
C LYS A 92 4.84 -11.24 -12.13
N LYS A 93 4.66 -12.56 -12.08
CA LYS A 93 3.43 -13.17 -12.63
C LYS A 93 2.22 -12.81 -11.79
N THR A 94 2.32 -12.85 -10.46
CA THR A 94 1.17 -12.63 -9.56
C THR A 94 1.52 -11.72 -8.39
N CYS A 95 0.68 -10.74 -8.12
CA CYS A 95 0.84 -9.78 -7.04
C CYS A 95 -0.43 -9.67 -6.22
N ALA A 96 -0.31 -9.77 -4.89
CA ALA A 96 -1.41 -9.52 -3.97
C ALA A 96 -1.18 -8.20 -3.25
N VAL A 97 -2.10 -7.24 -3.35
CA VAL A 97 -2.06 -5.99 -2.60
C VAL A 97 -3.07 -6.09 -1.47
N VAL A 98 -2.59 -5.99 -0.24
CA VAL A 98 -3.36 -6.15 0.97
C VAL A 98 -3.55 -4.77 1.60
N GLY A 99 -4.74 -4.23 1.45
CA GLY A 99 -5.23 -3.08 2.21
C GLY A 99 -5.56 -3.46 3.65
N ASN A 100 -5.95 -2.45 4.44
CA ASN A 100 -6.19 -2.63 5.88
C ASN A 100 -7.64 -2.85 6.25
N GLY A 101 -8.59 -2.89 5.31
CA GLY A 101 -10.02 -2.92 5.59
C GLY A 101 -10.43 -4.09 6.49
N GLY A 102 -11.33 -3.81 7.44
CA GLY A 102 -11.86 -4.82 8.38
C GLY A 102 -12.56 -6.02 7.74
N ILE A 103 -12.88 -5.94 6.44
CA ILE A 103 -13.41 -7.04 5.62
C ILE A 103 -12.49 -8.27 5.60
N LEU A 104 -11.20 -8.11 5.91
CA LEU A 104 -10.27 -9.26 5.99
C LEU A 104 -10.44 -10.11 7.25
N THR A 105 -11.13 -9.59 8.28
CA THR A 105 -11.39 -10.32 9.51
C THR A 105 -12.19 -11.59 9.19
N ASN A 106 -11.64 -12.76 9.56
CA ASN A 106 -12.23 -14.08 9.30
C ASN A 106 -12.47 -14.42 7.81
N SER A 107 -11.85 -13.69 6.87
CA SER A 107 -11.99 -13.94 5.43
C SER A 107 -11.34 -15.23 4.93
N SER A 108 -10.51 -15.90 5.75
CA SER A 108 -9.71 -17.08 5.37
C SER A 108 -8.75 -16.89 4.18
N CYS A 109 -8.58 -15.67 3.66
CA CYS A 109 -7.75 -15.36 2.50
C CYS A 109 -6.23 -15.44 2.71
N GLY A 110 -5.76 -15.90 3.88
CA GLY A 110 -4.33 -15.95 4.19
C GLY A 110 -3.53 -16.80 3.19
N LYS A 111 -4.03 -18.01 2.86
CA LYS A 111 -3.37 -18.92 1.92
C LYS A 111 -3.32 -18.34 0.50
N ALA A 112 -4.45 -17.85 0.00
CA ALA A 112 -4.53 -17.21 -1.31
C ALA A 112 -3.57 -16.01 -1.44
N ILE A 113 -3.54 -15.14 -0.42
CA ILE A 113 -2.60 -14.00 -0.35
C ILE A 113 -1.14 -14.49 -0.40
N ASP A 114 -0.81 -15.50 0.41
CA ASP A 114 0.56 -16.00 0.53
C ASP A 114 1.03 -16.81 -0.70
N SER A 115 0.12 -17.20 -1.59
CA SER A 115 0.44 -17.88 -2.86
C SER A 115 1.00 -16.93 -3.94
N ALA A 116 0.71 -15.64 -3.86
CA ALA A 116 1.06 -14.67 -4.90
C ALA A 116 2.55 -14.32 -4.87
N GLN A 117 3.22 -14.28 -6.04
CA GLN A 117 4.66 -13.98 -6.25
C GLN A 117 5.16 -12.69 -5.63
N PHE A 118 4.28 -11.78 -5.21
CA PHE A 118 4.65 -10.50 -4.64
C PHE A 118 3.48 -9.96 -3.82
N VAL A 119 3.60 -9.95 -2.50
CA VAL A 119 2.52 -9.47 -1.59
C VAL A 119 2.80 -8.10 -1.00
N ILE A 120 2.14 -7.06 -1.49
CA ILE A 120 2.28 -5.70 -0.97
C ILE A 120 1.32 -5.50 0.20
N ARG A 121 1.81 -5.22 1.40
CA ARG A 121 0.95 -4.99 2.58
C ARG A 121 0.98 -3.53 2.96
N CYS A 122 -0.15 -2.83 2.88
CA CYS A 122 -0.26 -1.45 3.36
C CYS A 122 -0.25 -1.43 4.90
N CYS A 123 0.21 -0.34 5.53
CA CYS A 123 0.28 -0.25 7.00
C CYS A 123 -0.29 1.08 7.50
N ASP A 124 -1.03 1.07 8.60
CA ASP A 124 -1.43 2.29 9.34
C ASP A 124 -0.85 2.30 10.77
N CYS A 125 -0.82 3.48 11.40
CA CYS A 125 -0.43 3.68 12.79
C CYS A 125 -1.66 3.67 13.70
N LYS A 126 -1.80 2.65 14.57
CA LYS A 126 -2.33 2.86 15.93
C LYS A 126 -1.66 1.94 16.96
N PRO A 127 -1.38 2.45 18.18
CA PRO A 127 -0.91 1.65 19.30
C PRO A 127 -2.11 1.12 20.08
N LYS A 128 -2.23 -0.21 20.18
CA LYS A 128 -2.51 -0.97 21.41
C LYS A 128 -2.84 -2.43 21.07
N TYR A 129 -2.18 -3.33 21.79
CA TYR A 129 -2.48 -4.76 22.00
C TYR A 129 -3.17 -5.52 20.86
N ILE A 130 -2.43 -6.39 20.15
CA ILE A 130 -3.05 -7.34 19.23
C ILE A 130 -2.61 -8.76 19.60
N HIS A 131 -3.50 -9.43 20.32
CA HIS A 131 -3.66 -10.87 20.36
C HIS A 131 -4.84 -11.24 19.45
N THR A 132 -4.62 -11.51 18.16
CA THR A 132 -5.60 -12.24 17.33
C THR A 132 -4.92 -12.97 16.17
N LYS A 133 -5.45 -14.16 15.86
CA LYS A 133 -4.95 -15.16 14.91
C LYS A 133 -5.33 -14.85 13.46
N VAL A 134 -4.94 -13.68 12.96
CA VAL A 134 -4.70 -13.50 11.52
C VAL A 134 -3.18 -13.42 11.40
N SER A 135 -2.58 -14.24 10.53
CA SER A 135 -1.14 -14.42 10.42
C SER A 135 -0.44 -13.07 10.57
N LYS A 136 0.23 -12.93 11.72
CA LYS A 136 0.76 -11.67 12.23
C LYS A 136 1.69 -11.15 11.15
N SER A 137 1.45 -9.93 10.67
CA SER A 137 2.49 -8.93 10.48
C SER A 137 2.14 -7.71 9.62
N ILE A 138 2.71 -6.59 10.06
CA ILE A 138 2.79 -5.28 9.39
C ILE A 138 4.04 -5.33 8.48
N PHE A 139 4.26 -4.37 7.60
CA PHE A 139 5.47 -4.19 6.80
C PHE A 139 5.55 -4.98 5.49
N LEU A 140 6.18 -4.30 4.55
CA LEU A 140 6.83 -4.87 3.39
C LEU A 140 7.61 -6.13 3.70
N THR A 141 7.58 -7.11 2.81
CA THR A 141 8.33 -8.36 2.97
C THR A 141 9.01 -8.82 1.66
N LEU A 142 9.95 -8.06 1.10
CA LEU A 142 10.64 -8.42 -0.16
C LEU A 142 11.61 -9.63 -0.15
N ARG A 143 11.22 -10.84 0.30
CA ARG A 143 12.10 -12.03 0.22
C ARG A 143 12.65 -12.25 -1.21
N HIS A 144 13.82 -12.85 -1.36
CA HIS A 144 14.44 -13.21 -2.66
C HIS A 144 13.65 -14.17 -3.58
N SER A 145 12.37 -14.39 -3.31
CA SER A 145 11.37 -14.96 -4.22
C SER A 145 10.04 -14.19 -4.23
N PHE A 146 9.86 -13.16 -3.40
CA PHE A 146 8.64 -12.37 -3.31
C PHE A 146 8.98 -10.97 -2.83
N LEU A 147 9.17 -10.04 -3.76
CA LEU A 147 9.26 -8.60 -3.50
C LEU A 147 7.85 -8.12 -2.96
N LYS A 148 7.70 -7.11 -2.08
CA LYS A 148 6.54 -6.68 -1.25
C LYS A 148 6.73 -5.26 -0.66
N LEU A 149 6.03 -4.20 -1.16
CA LEU A 149 6.18 -2.76 -0.82
C LEU A 149 5.24 -2.19 0.32
N SER A 150 5.54 -1.06 1.01
CA SER A 150 4.71 -0.43 2.09
C SER A 150 5.18 0.95 2.49
N PHE A 151 4.35 1.71 3.16
CA PHE A 151 4.47 3.15 3.22
C PHE A 151 4.01 3.58 4.61
N SER A 152 4.94 3.96 5.49
CA SER A 152 4.65 4.35 6.86
C SER A 152 4.78 5.85 7.07
N GLN A 153 3.74 6.60 6.78
CA GLN A 153 3.72 8.04 7.07
C GLN A 153 3.70 8.36 8.57
N MET A 154 3.37 7.41 9.45
CA MET A 154 3.19 7.74 10.87
C MET A 154 3.43 6.59 11.87
N SER A 155 3.77 5.38 11.42
CA SER A 155 3.83 4.18 12.30
C SER A 155 4.94 4.26 13.37
N TYR A 156 6.12 4.76 13.03
CA TYR A 156 7.24 4.85 13.98
C TYR A 156 7.01 5.92 15.05
N TYR A 157 6.33 7.02 14.70
CA TYR A 157 6.00 8.10 15.64
C TYR A 157 5.11 7.59 16.77
N CYS A 158 4.00 6.92 16.47
CA CYS A 158 3.03 6.55 17.50
C CYS A 158 3.30 5.21 18.20
N ARG A 159 4.09 4.29 17.63
CA ARG A 159 4.40 2.99 18.28
C ARG A 159 5.76 2.91 18.96
N TYR A 160 6.77 3.60 18.43
CA TYR A 160 8.17 3.47 18.88
C TYR A 160 8.81 4.81 19.24
N GLY A 161 8.01 5.82 19.61
CA GLY A 161 8.53 7.13 20.01
C GLY A 161 9.38 7.79 18.92
N SER A 162 8.99 7.59 17.66
CA SER A 162 9.73 8.07 16.50
C SER A 162 11.13 7.46 16.32
N LEU A 163 11.51 6.47 17.14
CA LEU A 163 12.88 5.95 17.25
C LEU A 163 13.87 7.00 17.80
N LEU A 164 13.41 7.91 18.67
CA LEU A 164 14.28 8.84 19.40
C LEU A 164 15.05 8.11 20.51
N GLU A 165 14.45 7.09 21.12
CA GLU A 165 14.98 6.38 22.28
C GLU A 165 15.18 4.89 21.97
N HIS A 166 14.47 3.99 22.67
CA HIS A 166 14.62 2.55 22.55
C HIS A 166 14.20 2.02 21.17
N ARG A 167 15.19 1.54 20.43
CA ARG A 167 15.05 0.99 19.07
C ARG A 167 14.81 -0.51 19.00
N ARG A 168 15.09 -1.23 20.10
CA ARG A 168 15.05 -2.70 20.17
C ARG A 168 13.69 -3.28 19.80
N MET A 169 12.61 -2.74 20.34
CA MET A 169 11.24 -3.19 20.06
C MET A 169 10.86 -3.06 18.58
N PHE A 170 11.38 -2.03 17.90
CA PHE A 170 11.20 -1.87 16.47
C PHE A 170 12.02 -2.93 15.72
N ALA A 171 13.30 -3.10 16.07
CA ALA A 171 14.17 -4.08 15.46
C ALA A 171 13.65 -5.53 15.57
N GLU A 172 13.24 -5.95 16.77
CA GLU A 172 12.67 -7.28 17.03
C GLU A 172 11.38 -7.49 16.24
N SER A 173 10.55 -6.46 16.11
CA SER A 173 9.32 -6.54 15.31
C SER A 173 9.59 -6.77 13.82
N LEU A 174 10.78 -6.40 13.33
CA LEU A 174 11.19 -6.57 11.95
C LEU A 174 11.83 -7.93 11.66
N CYS A 175 12.41 -8.59 12.66
CA CYS A 175 13.13 -9.86 12.46
C CYS A 175 12.26 -10.97 11.83
N GLN A 176 10.94 -10.94 12.08
CA GLN A 176 10.00 -11.94 11.54
C GLN A 176 9.82 -11.87 10.01
N TYR A 177 10.34 -10.84 9.34
CA TYR A 177 10.16 -10.65 7.89
C TYR A 177 11.25 -11.28 7.02
N GLY A 178 12.35 -11.73 7.62
CA GLY A 178 13.51 -12.20 6.87
C GLY A 178 14.00 -11.13 5.90
N GLU A 179 14.34 -11.56 4.68
CA GLU A 179 14.91 -10.73 3.60
C GLU A 179 13.94 -9.75 2.97
N ALA A 180 13.22 -8.94 3.74
CA ALA A 180 12.31 -7.96 3.17
C ALA A 180 13.03 -6.74 2.57
N MET A 181 12.36 -5.86 1.82
CA MET A 181 12.74 -4.43 1.84
C MET A 181 11.71 -3.72 2.71
N LEU A 182 11.98 -2.50 3.14
CA LEU A 182 11.07 -1.67 3.90
C LEU A 182 11.00 -0.30 3.22
N LEU A 183 9.89 0.03 2.57
CA LEU A 183 9.66 1.28 1.91
C LEU A 183 9.18 2.32 2.90
N LEU A 184 9.89 3.44 2.85
CA LEU A 184 9.79 4.50 3.82
C LEU A 184 9.41 5.80 3.09
N PRO A 185 8.36 6.49 3.53
CA PRO A 185 7.93 7.75 2.93
C PRO A 185 8.71 8.94 3.49
N ALA A 186 10.04 8.85 3.45
CA ALA A 186 10.94 9.87 4.00
C ALA A 186 10.67 11.27 3.43
N PHE A 187 10.20 11.34 2.20
CA PHE A 187 10.06 12.58 1.44
C PHE A 187 8.61 12.94 1.14
N SER A 188 7.67 12.45 1.93
CA SER A 188 6.28 12.89 1.78
C SER A 188 5.91 14.12 2.60
N TYR A 189 6.40 14.25 3.83
CA TYR A 189 6.46 15.52 4.57
C TYR A 189 7.82 15.65 5.24
N ARG A 190 8.28 16.88 5.54
CA ARG A 190 9.58 17.09 6.22
C ARG A 190 9.72 16.33 7.53
N ILE A 191 8.64 16.18 8.28
CA ILE A 191 8.62 15.44 9.54
C ILE A 191 8.95 13.94 9.36
N ASN A 192 8.72 13.38 8.16
CA ASN A 192 8.99 11.98 7.88
C ASN A 192 10.46 11.68 7.61
N THR A 193 11.24 12.67 7.18
CA THR A 193 12.62 12.45 6.72
C THR A 193 13.48 11.91 7.84
N ALA A 194 13.55 12.64 8.96
CA ALA A 194 14.37 12.23 10.11
C ALA A 194 13.92 10.89 10.71
N SER A 195 12.62 10.62 10.76
CA SER A 195 12.11 9.35 11.30
C SER A 195 12.36 8.15 10.37
N SER A 196 12.24 8.35 9.06
CA SER A 196 12.53 7.31 8.08
C SER A 196 14.02 6.99 8.01
N LEU A 197 14.87 8.01 8.07
CA LEU A 197 16.32 7.82 8.17
C LEU A 197 16.69 7.05 9.44
N ARG A 198 16.11 7.41 10.60
CA ARG A 198 16.34 6.64 11.85
C ARG A 198 15.86 5.19 11.77
N ALA A 199 14.77 4.91 11.06
CA ALA A 199 14.35 3.54 10.79
C ALA A 199 15.40 2.79 9.96
N SER A 200 15.92 3.42 8.90
CA SER A 200 17.02 2.87 8.10
C SER A 200 18.27 2.63 8.92
N TYR A 201 18.67 3.55 9.79
CA TYR A 201 19.86 3.41 10.65
C TYR A 201 19.66 2.29 11.64
N THR A 202 18.47 2.18 12.24
CA THR A 202 18.17 1.10 13.18
C THR A 202 18.27 -0.28 12.51
N ILE A 203 17.84 -0.40 11.26
CA ILE A 203 17.94 -1.65 10.51
C ILE A 203 19.42 -2.05 10.30
N ASP A 204 20.25 -1.08 9.94
CA ASP A 204 21.69 -1.25 9.75
C ASP A 204 22.41 -1.56 11.08
N ASP A 205 22.18 -0.73 12.11
CA ASP A 205 22.75 -0.86 13.47
C ASP A 205 22.49 -2.26 14.07
N PHE A 206 21.27 -2.79 13.88
CA PHE A 206 20.86 -4.10 14.40
C PHE A 206 21.11 -5.25 13.40
N ARG A 207 21.67 -4.97 12.21
CA ARG A 207 21.92 -5.94 11.13
C ARG A 207 20.70 -6.80 10.82
N ILE A 208 19.53 -6.16 10.79
CA ILE A 208 18.28 -6.84 10.47
C ILE A 208 18.33 -7.16 8.97
N PRO A 209 17.96 -8.37 8.53
CA PRO A 209 18.01 -8.75 7.12
C PRO A 209 16.93 -8.06 6.27
N ILE A 210 16.53 -6.83 6.59
CA ILE A 210 15.59 -6.05 5.78
C ILE A 210 16.36 -4.96 5.05
N GLN A 211 16.03 -4.74 3.78
CA GLN A 211 16.56 -3.66 2.97
C GLN A 211 15.71 -2.40 3.13
N PRO A 212 16.13 -1.33 3.80
CA PRO A 212 15.36 -0.07 3.76
C PRO A 212 15.43 0.53 2.34
N VAL A 213 14.30 1.04 1.84
CA VAL A 213 14.18 1.80 0.59
C VAL A 213 13.26 3.00 0.79
N PHE A 214 13.40 4.05 -0.01
CA PHE A 214 12.56 5.24 0.11
C PHE A 214 11.66 5.39 -1.11
N ILE A 215 10.37 5.66 -0.90
CA ILE A 215 9.47 5.94 -2.01
C ILE A 215 9.80 7.29 -2.63
N ASN A 216 9.79 7.33 -3.95
CA ASN A 216 10.07 8.56 -4.66
C ASN A 216 8.85 9.50 -4.63
N PRO A 217 8.98 10.73 -4.09
CA PRO A 217 7.90 11.69 -4.07
C PRO A 217 7.48 12.13 -5.48
N LYS A 218 8.38 12.08 -6.47
CA LYS A 218 8.06 12.42 -7.86
C LYS A 218 7.09 11.40 -8.46
N TYR A 219 7.32 10.10 -8.24
CA TYR A 219 6.40 9.03 -8.63
C TYR A 219 5.01 9.24 -8.03
N LEU A 220 4.93 9.60 -6.74
CA LEU A 220 3.65 9.88 -6.08
C LEU A 220 2.92 11.09 -6.65
N GLN A 221 3.66 12.13 -7.09
CA GLN A 221 3.08 13.27 -7.78
C GLN A 221 2.53 12.86 -9.16
N SER A 222 3.27 12.07 -9.92
CA SER A 222 2.82 11.51 -11.21
C SER A 222 1.55 10.68 -11.04
N LEU A 223 1.48 9.83 -10.01
CA LEU A 223 0.27 9.09 -9.68
C LEU A 223 -0.92 10.02 -9.39
N ALA A 224 -0.71 11.07 -8.60
CA ALA A 224 -1.78 12.02 -8.29
C ALA A 224 -2.33 12.70 -9.55
N LEU A 225 -1.46 13.01 -10.53
CA LEU A 225 -1.88 13.54 -11.83
C LEU A 225 -2.61 12.49 -12.68
N PHE A 226 -2.07 11.26 -12.75
CA PHE A 226 -2.66 10.17 -13.51
C PHE A 226 -4.09 9.86 -13.02
N TRP A 227 -4.26 9.61 -11.73
CA TRP A 227 -5.58 9.31 -11.17
C TRP A 227 -6.52 10.52 -11.20
N GLY A 228 -5.98 11.73 -11.06
CA GLY A 228 -6.74 12.97 -11.26
C GLY A 228 -7.31 13.09 -12.67
N SER A 229 -6.55 12.66 -13.70
CA SER A 229 -7.02 12.62 -15.10
C SER A 229 -8.14 11.60 -15.34
N LEU A 230 -8.24 10.58 -14.49
CA LEU A 230 -9.34 9.60 -14.47
C LEU A 230 -10.53 10.06 -13.60
N GLY A 231 -10.52 11.32 -13.16
CA GLY A 231 -11.62 11.92 -12.39
C GLY A 231 -11.54 11.73 -10.88
N LEU A 232 -10.45 11.13 -10.34
CA LEU A 232 -10.29 10.99 -8.90
C LEU A 232 -9.99 12.34 -8.24
N LYS A 233 -10.98 12.88 -7.52
CA LYS A 233 -10.86 14.12 -6.75
C LYS A 233 -10.53 13.80 -5.30
N ALA A 234 -9.25 13.77 -4.96
CA ALA A 234 -8.78 13.60 -3.60
C ALA A 234 -7.65 14.60 -3.29
N ARG A 235 -7.57 15.08 -2.04
CA ARG A 235 -6.43 15.89 -1.58
C ARG A 235 -5.14 15.08 -1.68
N ARG A 236 -5.19 13.80 -1.35
CA ARG A 236 -4.10 12.84 -1.48
C ARG A 236 -4.67 11.44 -1.74
N LEU A 237 -4.00 10.71 -2.61
CA LEU A 237 -4.23 9.27 -2.80
C LEU A 237 -3.98 8.49 -1.50
N THR A 238 -4.72 7.41 -1.28
CA THR A 238 -4.37 6.46 -0.22
C THR A 238 -3.09 5.70 -0.54
N THR A 239 -2.45 5.14 0.49
CA THR A 239 -1.40 4.14 0.30
C THR A 239 -1.88 2.97 -0.55
N GLY A 240 -3.13 2.53 -0.37
CA GLY A 240 -3.70 1.42 -1.12
C GLY A 240 -3.63 1.65 -2.61
N ILE A 241 -4.16 2.78 -3.10
CA ILE A 241 -4.15 3.08 -4.54
C ILE A 241 -2.72 3.32 -5.07
N MET A 242 -1.82 3.91 -4.27
CA MET A 242 -0.41 4.07 -4.64
C MET A 242 0.28 2.71 -4.86
N MET A 243 0.02 1.77 -3.95
CA MET A 243 0.59 0.42 -4.00
C MET A 243 -0.04 -0.44 -5.09
N THR A 244 -1.35 -0.32 -5.33
CA THR A 244 -2.03 -0.91 -6.47
C THR A 244 -1.46 -0.41 -7.79
N SER A 245 -1.16 0.90 -7.89
CA SER A 245 -0.56 1.47 -9.09
C SER A 245 0.80 0.85 -9.37
N MET A 246 1.68 0.78 -8.36
CA MET A 246 2.96 0.10 -8.52
C MET A 246 2.76 -1.37 -8.93
N ALA A 247 1.83 -2.10 -8.32
CA ALA A 247 1.57 -3.50 -8.68
C ALA A 247 1.17 -3.65 -10.15
N LEU A 248 0.29 -2.78 -10.65
CA LEU A 248 -0.14 -2.80 -12.06
C LEU A 248 1.00 -2.52 -13.03
N GLU A 249 2.04 -1.78 -12.63
CA GLU A 249 3.21 -1.52 -13.46
C GLU A 249 4.24 -2.66 -13.44
N LEU A 250 4.30 -3.43 -12.36
CA LEU A 250 5.33 -4.45 -12.14
C LEU A 250 4.84 -5.89 -12.38
N CYS A 251 3.52 -6.11 -12.38
CA CYS A 251 2.94 -7.43 -12.28
C CYS A 251 1.96 -7.73 -13.41
N ASP A 252 1.92 -8.98 -13.85
CA ASP A 252 1.00 -9.42 -14.90
C ASP A 252 -0.41 -9.70 -14.35
N ASN A 253 -0.52 -10.11 -13.08
CA ASN A 253 -1.79 -10.30 -12.38
C ASN A 253 -1.75 -9.57 -11.04
N VAL A 254 -2.82 -8.85 -10.71
CA VAL A 254 -2.94 -8.06 -9.49
C VAL A 254 -4.25 -8.39 -8.78
N ASP A 255 -4.14 -8.92 -7.57
CA ASP A 255 -5.24 -9.26 -6.68
C ASP A 255 -5.28 -8.29 -5.50
N LEU A 256 -6.43 -7.68 -5.24
CA LEU A 256 -6.63 -6.72 -4.16
C LEU A 256 -7.45 -7.34 -3.03
N TYR A 257 -6.93 -7.27 -1.82
CA TYR A 257 -7.54 -7.79 -0.59
C TYR A 257 -7.71 -6.67 0.42
N GLY A 258 -8.85 -6.59 1.11
CA GLY A 258 -9.04 -5.59 2.17
C GLY A 258 -9.29 -4.16 1.69
N PHE A 259 -9.63 -3.99 0.41
CA PHE A 259 -10.01 -2.71 -0.18
C PHE A 259 -11.52 -2.51 -0.02
N TRP A 260 -11.97 -2.21 1.20
CA TRP A 260 -13.38 -1.96 1.50
C TRP A 260 -13.51 -0.77 2.45
N PRO A 261 -13.94 0.41 1.97
CA PRO A 261 -13.95 1.63 2.78
C PRO A 261 -15.23 1.82 3.58
N PHE A 262 -16.11 0.82 3.67
CA PHE A 262 -17.41 0.91 4.31
C PHE A 262 -17.45 0.10 5.62
N GLY A 263 -18.23 0.57 6.59
CA GLY A 263 -18.32 -0.04 7.92
C GLY A 263 -19.29 -1.23 8.03
N VAL A 264 -19.75 -1.77 6.90
CA VAL A 264 -20.73 -2.87 6.84
C VAL A 264 -20.25 -3.85 5.78
N HIS A 265 -20.23 -5.15 6.10
CA HIS A 265 -19.77 -6.21 5.20
C HIS A 265 -20.70 -6.34 3.99
N PRO A 266 -20.17 -6.50 2.77
CA PRO A 266 -20.98 -6.44 1.56
C PRO A 266 -22.03 -7.56 1.42
N GLN A 267 -21.75 -8.76 1.90
CA GLN A 267 -22.69 -9.91 1.83
C GLN A 267 -23.43 -10.19 3.15
N SER A 268 -22.72 -10.29 4.28
CA SER A 268 -23.34 -10.60 5.58
C SER A 268 -24.05 -9.41 6.23
N PHE A 269 -23.80 -8.18 5.76
CA PHE A 269 -24.28 -6.92 6.36
C PHE A 269 -23.94 -6.75 7.85
N GLN A 270 -22.95 -7.49 8.36
CA GLN A 270 -22.42 -7.30 9.70
C GLN A 270 -21.55 -6.03 9.76
N TYR A 271 -21.52 -5.38 10.92
CA TYR A 271 -20.65 -4.23 11.12
C TYR A 271 -19.18 -4.64 11.05
N LEU A 272 -18.40 -3.84 10.35
CA LEU A 272 -16.97 -4.02 10.24
C LEU A 272 -16.26 -2.91 11.01
N THR A 273 -15.17 -3.29 11.66
CA THR A 273 -14.14 -2.34 12.07
C THR A 273 -13.54 -1.70 10.82
N HIS A 274 -12.97 -0.51 10.98
CA HIS A 274 -12.30 0.12 9.83
C HIS A 274 -11.06 -0.67 9.42
N HIS A 275 -10.28 -1.14 10.39
CA HIS A 275 -9.11 -1.97 10.16
C HIS A 275 -9.33 -3.42 10.62
N TYR A 276 -8.67 -4.38 9.99
CA TYR A 276 -8.74 -5.79 10.41
C TYR A 276 -8.01 -6.09 11.74
N TYR A 277 -7.23 -5.13 12.25
CA TYR A 277 -6.41 -5.29 13.46
C TYR A 277 -6.76 -4.34 14.60
N ASP A 278 -7.66 -3.36 14.38
CA ASP A 278 -8.09 -2.43 15.41
C ASP A 278 -9.49 -1.84 15.17
N ASP A 279 -10.03 -1.18 16.20
CA ASP A 279 -11.30 -0.44 16.17
C ASP A 279 -11.13 1.04 15.78
N GLY A 280 -10.03 1.36 15.11
CA GLY A 280 -9.64 2.72 14.81
C GLY A 280 -10.59 3.42 13.84
N LYS A 281 -11.17 4.56 14.22
CA LYS A 281 -11.99 5.35 13.29
C LYS A 281 -11.17 6.05 12.21
N LEU A 282 -11.79 6.20 11.04
CA LEU A 282 -11.31 6.96 9.89
C LEU A 282 -11.16 8.45 10.18
N LYS A 283 -10.03 9.03 9.75
CA LYS A 283 -9.89 10.49 9.61
C LYS A 283 -10.55 10.93 8.30
N LYS A 284 -11.70 11.60 8.40
CA LYS A 284 -12.47 12.10 7.25
C LYS A 284 -11.75 13.28 6.57
N GLY A 285 -11.89 13.41 5.25
CA GLY A 285 -11.54 14.62 4.50
C GLY A 285 -10.11 14.69 3.92
N PHE A 286 -9.27 13.69 4.15
CA PHE A 286 -7.90 13.65 3.60
C PHE A 286 -7.77 12.77 2.35
N HIS A 287 -8.51 11.66 2.32
CA HIS A 287 -8.61 10.71 1.22
C HIS A 287 -10.07 10.58 0.76
N SER A 288 -10.28 10.24 -0.51
CA SER A 288 -11.60 9.96 -1.08
C SER A 288 -11.77 8.45 -1.31
N MET A 289 -11.65 7.64 -0.24
CA MET A 289 -11.58 6.17 -0.36
C MET A 289 -12.80 5.54 -1.04
N SER A 290 -14.00 6.11 -0.87
CA SER A 290 -15.19 5.61 -1.57
C SER A 290 -15.11 5.82 -3.08
N ASP A 291 -14.48 6.91 -3.53
CA ASP A 291 -14.29 7.18 -4.96
C ASP A 291 -13.11 6.37 -5.53
N GLU A 292 -12.04 6.19 -4.73
CA GLU A 292 -10.97 5.24 -5.06
C GLU A 292 -11.54 3.83 -5.25
N PHE A 293 -12.42 3.38 -4.34
CA PHE A 293 -13.06 2.07 -4.44
C PHE A 293 -13.90 1.92 -5.72
N LYS A 294 -14.67 2.95 -6.11
CA LYS A 294 -15.45 2.91 -7.36
C LYS A 294 -14.54 2.71 -8.58
N LEU A 295 -13.38 3.36 -8.62
CA LEU A 295 -12.41 3.17 -9.69
C LEU A 295 -11.82 1.75 -9.68
N LEU A 296 -11.47 1.23 -8.50
CA LEU A 296 -10.99 -0.15 -8.37
C LEU A 296 -12.05 -1.17 -8.80
N LEU A 297 -13.32 -0.91 -8.49
CA LEU A 297 -14.45 -1.72 -8.92
C LEU A 297 -14.62 -1.69 -10.46
N GLN A 298 -14.45 -0.52 -11.09
CA GLN A 298 -14.47 -0.41 -12.54
C GLN A 298 -13.33 -1.22 -13.19
N LEU A 299 -12.11 -1.12 -12.64
CA LEU A 299 -10.96 -1.91 -13.11
C LEU A 299 -11.16 -3.41 -12.91
N HIS A 300 -11.83 -3.80 -11.82
CA HIS A 300 -12.27 -5.18 -11.59
C HIS A 300 -13.18 -5.66 -12.72
N ASN A 301 -14.24 -4.92 -13.00
CA ASN A 301 -15.22 -5.28 -14.02
C ASN A 301 -14.63 -5.27 -15.44
N GLN A 302 -13.59 -4.48 -15.68
CA GLN A 302 -12.84 -4.46 -16.93
C GLN A 302 -11.81 -5.59 -17.05
N GLY A 303 -11.63 -6.43 -16.01
CA GLY A 303 -10.66 -7.51 -16.01
C GLY A 303 -9.20 -7.07 -15.86
N VAL A 304 -8.95 -5.83 -15.41
CA VAL A 304 -7.60 -5.24 -15.26
C VAL A 304 -6.90 -5.74 -13.98
N LEU A 305 -7.67 -5.93 -12.91
CA LEU A 305 -7.25 -6.45 -11.60
C LEU A 305 -8.40 -7.25 -10.97
N LYS A 306 -8.11 -8.14 -10.03
CA LYS A 306 -9.15 -8.86 -9.24
C LYS A 306 -9.30 -8.16 -7.89
N LEU A 307 -10.53 -7.99 -7.43
CA LEU A 307 -10.88 -7.33 -6.17
C LEU A 307 -11.64 -8.34 -5.34
N HIS A 308 -11.11 -8.71 -4.18
CA HIS A 308 -11.68 -9.72 -3.31
C HIS A 308 -12.51 -9.06 -2.22
N LEU A 309 -13.82 -9.30 -2.25
CA LEU A 309 -14.81 -8.73 -1.33
C LEU A 309 -15.52 -9.78 -0.46
N GLY A 310 -15.05 -11.02 -0.45
CA GLY A 310 -15.67 -12.12 0.27
C GLY A 310 -14.64 -13.03 0.93
N GLU A 311 -15.13 -14.15 1.44
CA GLU A 311 -14.28 -15.23 1.93
C GLU A 311 -13.54 -15.90 0.77
N CYS A 312 -12.30 -16.29 0.99
CA CYS A 312 -11.54 -17.10 0.04
C CYS A 312 -11.82 -18.58 0.28
N GLY A 313 -11.95 -19.35 -0.80
CA GLY A 313 -12.16 -20.80 -0.73
C GLY A 313 -10.97 -21.54 -0.13
N LEU A 314 -11.19 -22.77 0.35
CA LEU A 314 -10.11 -23.63 0.87
C LEU A 314 -9.10 -24.07 -0.23
N ASP A 315 -9.49 -23.93 -1.50
CA ASP A 315 -8.76 -24.35 -2.70
C ASP A 315 -8.25 -23.17 -3.58
N GLU A 316 -8.38 -21.92 -3.11
CA GLU A 316 -7.80 -20.71 -3.74
C GLU A 316 -6.45 -20.29 -3.14
#